data_AF-A0A961FAP0-F1
#
_entry.id   AF-A0A961FAP0-F1
#
_cell.length_a   1.000
_cell.length_b   1.000
_cell.length_c   1.000
_cell.angle_alpha   90.00
_cell.angle_beta   90.00
_cell.angle_gamma   90.00
#
_symmetry.space_group_name_H-M   'P 1'
#
loop_
_entity.id
_entity.type
_entity.pdbx_description
1 polymer ?
#
loop_
_entity_poly.entity_id
_entity_poly.type
_entity_poly.pdbx_seq_one_letter_code
_entity_poly.pdbx_strand_id
1 'polypeptide(L)'
;QTKGYPYFLQEWGYKAWNLAASSPISLDVINRATVEVIEQLDNNFFKVRFDRLTPKERNFLRMMASFGKGPYKVADIAQKFDSKVSTLSPIRANLMTKGMIYSPSYGYIAFTVPLFDEFMVRSMPDFS
;
A
#
# COMPACT_ATOMS: atom_id res chain seq x y z
N GLN A 1 -4.44 -9.14 -8.89
CA GLN A 1 -4.40 -8.43 -7.57
C GLN A 1 -3.05 -8.53 -6.88
N THR A 2 -2.33 -9.66 -7.00
CA THR A 2 -1.03 -9.90 -6.35
C THR A 2 0.12 -8.97 -6.78
N LYS A 3 0.01 -8.32 -7.94
CA LYS A 3 1.04 -7.44 -8.54
C LYS A 3 2.42 -8.11 -8.71
N GLY A 4 2.44 -9.44 -8.85
CA GLY A 4 3.68 -10.21 -8.97
C GLY A 4 4.47 -10.33 -7.66
N TYR A 5 3.91 -9.89 -6.53
CA TYR A 5 4.56 -10.03 -5.23
C TYR A 5 4.43 -11.47 -4.72
N PRO A 6 5.55 -12.22 -4.53
CA PRO A 6 5.49 -13.66 -4.27
C PRO A 6 4.65 -14.04 -3.05
N TYR A 7 4.78 -13.28 -1.95
CA TYR A 7 3.99 -13.52 -0.75
C TYR A 7 2.49 -13.36 -1.00
N PHE A 8 2.06 -12.37 -1.80
CA PHE A 8 0.64 -12.21 -2.12
C PHE A 8 0.16 -13.34 -3.02
N LEU A 9 0.97 -13.80 -3.98
CA LEU A 9 0.61 -14.96 -4.78
C LEU A 9 0.35 -16.20 -3.91
N GLN A 10 1.16 -16.40 -2.87
CA GLN A 10 0.99 -17.49 -1.91
C GLN A 10 -0.30 -17.36 -1.10
N GLU A 11 -0.60 -16.18 -0.55
CA GLU A 11 -1.82 -15.95 0.22
C GLU A 11 -3.08 -16.16 -0.61
N TRP A 12 -3.12 -15.64 -1.84
CA TRP A 12 -4.24 -15.88 -2.77
C TRP A 12 -4.36 -17.36 -3.14
N GLY A 13 -3.25 -18.04 -3.41
CA GLY A 13 -3.24 -19.47 -3.71
C GLY A 13 -3.77 -20.31 -2.54
N TYR A 14 -3.27 -20.04 -1.32
CA TYR A 14 -3.70 -20.72 -0.11
C TYR A 14 -5.19 -20.53 0.17
N LYS A 15 -5.70 -19.30 0.11
CA LYS A 15 -7.12 -19.02 0.34
C LYS A 15 -8.01 -19.63 -0.75
N ALA A 16 -7.64 -19.48 -2.02
CA ALA A 16 -8.38 -20.07 -3.13
C ALA A 16 -8.46 -21.60 -3.02
N TRP A 17 -7.35 -22.26 -2.67
CA TRP A 17 -7.30 -23.71 -2.48
C TRP A 17 -8.23 -24.19 -1.37
N ASN A 18 -8.20 -23.53 -0.20
CA ASN A 18 -9.00 -23.95 0.95
C ASN A 18 -10.50 -23.63 0.80
N LEU A 19 -10.86 -22.64 -0.02
CA LEU A 19 -12.26 -22.30 -0.30
C LEU A 19 -12.89 -23.15 -1.41
N ALA A 20 -12.08 -23.76 -2.27
CA ALA A 20 -12.57 -24.56 -3.38
C ALA A 20 -13.13 -25.91 -2.89
N ALA A 21 -14.40 -26.18 -3.18
CA ALA A 21 -15.02 -27.47 -2.86
C ALA A 21 -14.59 -28.59 -3.83
N SER A 22 -14.23 -28.23 -5.06
CA SER A 22 -13.79 -29.17 -6.10
C SER A 22 -12.97 -28.46 -7.18
N SER A 23 -12.31 -29.25 -8.03
CA SER A 23 -11.63 -28.76 -9.23
C SER A 23 -12.59 -28.69 -10.42
N PRO A 24 -12.50 -27.69 -11.31
CA PRO A 24 -11.58 -26.55 -11.26
C PRO A 24 -12.01 -25.47 -10.27
N ILE A 25 -11.04 -24.68 -9.77
CA ILE A 25 -11.31 -23.52 -8.92
C ILE A 25 -12.06 -22.47 -9.75
N SER A 26 -13.28 -22.14 -9.34
CA SER A 26 -14.13 -21.20 -10.06
C SER A 26 -13.74 -19.74 -9.79
N LEU A 27 -14.19 -18.82 -10.66
CA LEU A 27 -14.00 -17.38 -10.46
C LEU A 27 -14.65 -16.87 -9.17
N ASP A 28 -15.81 -17.45 -8.78
CA ASP A 28 -16.47 -17.11 -7.52
C ASP A 28 -15.57 -17.39 -6.30
N VAL A 29 -14.90 -18.56 -6.30
CA VAL A 29 -13.94 -18.91 -5.24
C VAL A 29 -12.80 -17.90 -5.20
N ILE A 30 -12.27 -17.46 -6.35
CA ILE A 30 -11.22 -16.44 -6.40
C ILE A 30 -11.71 -15.08 -5.88
N ASN A 31 -12.94 -14.67 -6.21
CA ASN A 31 -13.50 -13.42 -5.71
C ASN A 31 -13.67 -13.45 -4.20
N ARG A 32 -14.16 -14.55 -3.63
CA ARG A 32 -14.27 -14.74 -2.18
C ARG A 32 -12.90 -14.77 -1.50
N ALA A 33 -11.96 -15.54 -2.05
CA ALA A 33 -10.58 -15.59 -1.57
C ALA A 33 -9.95 -14.20 -1.55
N THR A 34 -10.19 -13.39 -2.58
CA THR A 34 -9.70 -12.01 -2.65
C THR A 34 -10.14 -11.17 -1.45
N VAL A 35 -11.42 -11.21 -1.10
CA VAL A 35 -11.95 -10.43 0.02
C VAL A 35 -11.25 -10.84 1.31
N GLU A 36 -11.15 -12.15 1.57
CA GLU A 36 -10.47 -12.66 2.76
C GLU A 36 -8.97 -12.32 2.80
N VAL A 37 -8.27 -12.40 1.68
CA VAL A 37 -6.84 -12.07 1.64
C VAL A 37 -6.63 -10.58 1.88
N ILE A 38 -7.43 -9.70 1.27
CA ILE A 38 -7.30 -8.26 1.49
C ILE A 38 -7.53 -7.91 2.96
N GLU A 39 -8.57 -8.48 3.59
CA GLU A 39 -8.83 -8.29 5.02
C GLU A 39 -7.67 -8.81 5.88
N GLN A 40 -7.13 -9.99 5.57
CA GLN A 40 -5.98 -10.55 6.27
C GLN A 40 -4.72 -9.69 6.12
N LEU A 41 -4.46 -9.18 4.91
CA LEU A 41 -3.33 -8.30 4.64
C LEU A 41 -3.48 -6.97 5.39
N ASP A 42 -4.68 -6.38 5.39
CA ASP A 42 -4.99 -5.16 6.12
C ASP A 42 -4.70 -5.35 7.62
N ASN A 43 -5.20 -6.43 8.21
CA ASN A 43 -5.10 -6.68 9.65
C ASN A 43 -3.71 -7.12 10.13
N ASN A 44 -2.95 -7.87 9.31
CA ASN A 44 -1.73 -8.53 9.77
C ASN A 44 -0.46 -8.03 9.08
N PHE A 45 -0.51 -7.74 7.78
CA PHE A 45 0.69 -7.38 7.01
C PHE A 45 0.88 -5.86 6.95
N PHE A 46 -0.17 -5.12 6.58
CA PHE A 46 -0.12 -3.68 6.41
C PHE A 46 -0.22 -2.95 7.75
N LYS A 47 -1.16 -3.35 8.62
CA LYS A 47 -1.33 -2.75 9.94
C LYS A 47 -0.06 -2.75 10.79
N VAL A 48 0.71 -3.84 10.81
CA VAL A 48 1.97 -3.90 11.57
C VAL A 48 3.00 -2.89 11.06
N ARG A 49 3.03 -2.59 9.76
CA ARG A 49 3.91 -1.55 9.19
C ARG A 49 3.38 -0.16 9.51
N PHE A 50 2.07 0.03 9.36
CA PHE A 50 1.37 1.28 9.64
C PHE A 50 1.50 1.73 11.10
N ASP A 51 1.37 0.79 12.04
CA ASP A 51 1.41 1.08 13.47
C ASP A 51 2.78 1.62 13.93
N ARG A 52 3.86 1.30 13.19
CA ARG A 52 5.23 1.80 13.42
C ARG A 52 5.48 3.22 12.87
N LEU A 53 4.50 3.81 12.19
CA LEU A 53 4.60 5.14 11.61
C LEU A 53 4.11 6.20 12.58
N THR A 54 4.83 7.30 12.64
CA THR A 54 4.39 8.53 13.30
C THR A 54 3.19 9.14 12.56
N PRO A 55 2.38 10.00 13.22
CA PRO A 55 1.25 10.66 12.55
C PRO A 55 1.64 11.41 11.27
N LYS A 56 2.79 12.09 11.25
CA LYS A 56 3.29 12.81 10.07
C LYS A 56 3.67 11.87 8.92
N GLU A 57 4.26 10.73 9.24
CA GLU A 57 4.59 9.70 8.23
C GLU A 57 3.33 9.06 7.64
N ARG A 58 2.32 8.77 8.47
CA ARG A 58 1.01 8.26 8.01
C ARG A 58 0.35 9.25 7.06
N ASN A 59 0.32 10.53 7.43
CA ASN A 59 -0.20 11.60 6.57
C ASN A 59 0.57 11.67 5.26
N PHE A 60 1.90 11.54 5.28
CA PHE A 60 2.69 11.53 4.04
C PHE A 60 2.34 10.37 3.11
N LEU A 61 2.27 9.14 3.62
CA LEU A 61 1.85 8.01 2.82
C LEU A 61 0.40 8.17 2.32
N ARG A 62 -0.46 8.80 3.11
CA ARG A 62 -1.85 9.06 2.71
C ARG A 62 -1.96 10.13 1.62
N MET A 63 -1.12 11.16 1.69
CA MET A 63 -0.94 12.17 0.63
C MET A 63 -0.55 11.48 -0.68
N MET A 64 0.45 10.59 -0.65
CA MET A 64 0.85 9.79 -1.82
C MET A 64 -0.32 8.98 -2.38
N ALA A 65 -1.00 8.22 -1.52
CA ALA A 65 -2.13 7.38 -1.92
C ALA A 65 -3.30 8.18 -2.54
N SER A 66 -3.44 9.48 -2.21
CA SER A 66 -4.48 10.35 -2.80
C SER A 66 -4.29 10.62 -4.29
N PHE A 67 -3.12 10.32 -4.86
CA PHE A 67 -2.86 10.40 -6.30
C PHE A 67 -3.19 9.09 -7.04
N GLY A 68 -3.69 8.08 -6.32
CA GLY A 68 -3.94 6.75 -6.87
C GLY A 68 -2.66 5.93 -6.99
N LYS A 69 -2.49 5.23 -8.11
CA LYS A 69 -1.33 4.33 -8.33
C LYS A 69 -0.10 5.13 -8.75
N GLY A 70 1.01 4.88 -8.06
CA GLY A 70 2.30 5.50 -8.34
C GLY A 70 3.00 4.98 -9.62
N PRO A 71 4.22 5.45 -9.89
CA PRO A 71 5.05 6.31 -9.03
C PRO A 71 4.54 7.77 -8.94
N TYR A 72 4.98 8.48 -7.90
CA TYR A 72 4.52 9.82 -7.55
C TYR A 72 5.67 10.83 -7.61
N LYS A 73 5.44 11.97 -8.26
CA LYS A 73 6.42 13.06 -8.29
C LYS A 73 6.36 13.83 -6.96
N VAL A 74 7.50 13.99 -6.31
CA VAL A 74 7.58 14.63 -4.98
C VAL A 74 7.13 16.10 -5.02
N ALA A 75 7.41 16.78 -6.13
CA ALA A 75 6.99 18.17 -6.33
C ALA A 75 5.45 18.31 -6.36
N ASP A 76 4.75 17.37 -6.99
CA ASP A 76 3.29 17.42 -7.13
C ASP A 76 2.61 17.16 -5.77
N ILE A 77 3.18 16.26 -4.96
CA ILE A 77 2.73 16.04 -3.57
C ILE A 77 2.91 17.33 -2.76
N ALA A 78 4.09 17.94 -2.83
CA ALA A 78 4.38 19.18 -2.12
C ALA A 78 3.41 20.31 -2.51
N GLN A 79 3.14 20.46 -3.82
CA GLN A 79 2.23 21.47 -4.35
C GLN A 79 0.78 21.25 -3.91
N LYS A 80 0.26 20.01 -4.00
CA LYS A 80 -1.13 19.71 -3.66
C LYS A 80 -1.48 20.00 -2.20
N PHE A 81 -0.51 19.84 -1.30
CA PHE A 81 -0.70 19.98 0.15
C PHE A 81 -0.02 21.23 0.74
N ASP A 82 0.23 22.25 -0.10
CA ASP A 82 0.86 23.53 0.26
C ASP A 82 2.08 23.38 1.19
N SER A 83 2.87 22.34 0.94
CA SER A 83 3.97 21.92 1.80
C SER A 83 5.28 22.22 1.10
N LYS A 84 6.26 22.78 1.82
CA LYS A 84 7.61 22.93 1.26
C LYS A 84 8.26 21.56 1.08
N VAL A 85 8.88 21.32 -0.09
CA VAL A 85 9.63 20.08 -0.38
C VAL A 85 10.71 19.82 0.69
N SER A 86 11.31 20.88 1.24
CA SER A 86 12.29 20.80 2.34
C SER A 86 11.69 20.21 3.61
N THR A 87 10.42 20.50 3.94
CA THR A 87 9.70 19.93 5.08
C THR A 87 9.41 18.44 4.90
N LEU A 88 9.21 17.99 3.66
CA LEU A 88 8.90 16.60 3.33
C LEU A 88 10.15 15.72 3.26
N SER A 89 11.33 16.31 3.08
CA SER A 89 12.58 15.59 2.86
C SER A 89 12.99 14.66 4.03
N PRO A 90 12.94 15.10 5.31
CA PRO A 90 13.25 14.22 6.44
C PRO A 90 12.24 13.07 6.60
N ILE A 91 10.95 13.36 6.39
CA ILE A 91 9.88 12.35 6.47
C ILE A 91 10.09 11.29 5.39
N ARG A 92 10.37 11.73 4.15
CA ARG A 92 10.68 10.85 3.02
C ARG A 92 11.88 9.94 3.33
N ALA A 93 12.97 10.51 3.86
CA ALA A 93 14.16 9.73 4.21
C ALA A 93 13.85 8.68 5.28
N ASN A 94 13.10 9.03 6.33
CA ASN A 94 12.69 8.07 7.36
C ASN A 94 11.81 6.96 6.80
N LEU A 95 10.87 7.28 5.91
CA LEU A 95 10.01 6.29 5.25
C LEU A 95 10.79 5.35 4.32
N MET A 96 11.84 5.85 3.66
CA MET A 96 12.77 5.01 2.89
C MET A 96 13.53 4.05 3.81
N THR A 97 14.08 4.54 4.92
CA THR A 97 14.77 3.70 5.92
C THR A 97 13.83 2.64 6.52
N LYS A 98 12.56 2.98 6.76
CA LYS A 98 11.53 2.03 7.22
C LYS A 98 11.06 1.07 6.12
N GLY A 99 11.53 1.22 4.89
CA GLY A 99 11.16 0.39 3.75
C GLY A 99 9.73 0.60 3.27
N MET A 100 9.09 1.73 3.60
CA MET A 100 7.72 2.03 3.17
C MET A 100 7.66 2.50 1.72
N ILE A 101 8.69 3.24 1.29
CA ILE A 101 8.79 3.83 -0.05
C ILE A 101 10.21 3.66 -0.60
N TYR A 102 10.35 3.75 -1.92
CA TYR A 102 11.63 3.81 -2.62
C TYR A 102 11.61 4.84 -3.76
N SER A 103 12.78 5.16 -4.33
CA SER A 103 12.93 6.10 -5.46
C SER A 103 13.16 5.33 -6.76
N PRO A 104 12.15 5.15 -7.63
CA PRO A 104 12.34 4.49 -8.91
C PRO A 104 13.16 5.34 -9.90
N SER A 105 13.09 6.67 -9.79
CA SER A 105 13.83 7.63 -10.62
C SER A 105 14.00 8.96 -9.89
N TYR A 106 14.83 9.86 -10.41
CA TYR A 106 15.07 11.16 -9.78
C TYR A 106 13.77 11.98 -9.62
N GLY A 107 13.47 12.39 -8.38
CA GLY A 107 12.29 13.19 -8.07
C GLY A 107 10.97 12.41 -7.93
N TYR A 108 11.02 11.08 -8.11
CA TYR A 108 9.85 10.20 -7.97
C TYR A 108 10.00 9.26 -6.77
N ILE A 109 8.87 8.88 -6.19
CA ILE A 109 8.77 7.88 -5.13
C ILE A 109 7.63 6.90 -5.40
N ALA A 110 7.72 5.68 -4.86
CA ALA A 110 6.66 4.68 -4.94
C ALA A 110 6.62 3.85 -3.65
N PHE A 111 5.48 3.23 -3.35
CA PHE A 111 5.38 2.27 -2.24
C PHE A 111 6.22 1.03 -2.53
N THR A 112 6.95 0.54 -1.53
CA THR A 112 7.77 -0.68 -1.67
C THR A 112 6.91 -1.94 -1.77
N VAL A 113 5.75 -1.94 -1.13
CA VAL A 113 4.82 -3.07 -1.12
C VAL A 113 3.56 -2.70 -1.93
N PRO A 114 3.11 -3.55 -2.87
CA PRO A 114 1.87 -3.30 -3.60
C PRO A 114 0.65 -3.28 -2.67
N LEU A 115 -0.43 -2.64 -3.13
CA LEU A 115 -1.71 -2.48 -2.42
C LEU A 115 -1.64 -1.64 -1.13
N PHE A 116 -0.45 -1.17 -0.74
CA PHE A 116 -0.30 -0.33 0.44
C PHE A 116 -0.97 1.03 0.25
N ASP A 117 -0.99 1.57 -0.97
CA ASP A 117 -1.75 2.75 -1.36
C ASP A 117 -3.26 2.58 -1.08
N GLU A 118 -3.82 1.47 -1.54
CA GLU A 118 -5.24 1.15 -1.32
C GLU A 118 -5.53 0.94 0.17
N PHE A 119 -4.62 0.29 0.92
CA PHE A 119 -4.71 0.16 2.37
C PHE A 119 -4.70 1.52 3.08
N MET A 120 -3.87 2.47 2.65
CA MET A 120 -3.86 3.83 3.22
C MET A 120 -5.20 4.53 3.03
N VAL A 121 -5.83 4.38 1.86
CA VAL A 121 -7.17 4.95 1.61
C VAL A 121 -8.23 4.34 2.52
N ARG A 122 -8.23 3.01 2.69
CA ARG A 122 -9.16 2.31 3.59
C ARG A 122 -8.93 2.65 5.06
N SER A 123 -7.68 2.78 5.49
CA SER A 123 -7.30 3.00 6.89
C SER A 123 -7.40 4.45 7.33
N MET A 124 -7.39 5.39 6.39
CA MET A 124 -7.52 6.83 6.64
C MET A 124 -8.54 7.41 5.64
N PRO A 125 -9.84 7.09 5.81
CA PRO A 125 -10.90 7.51 4.88
C PRO A 125 -11.13 9.02 4.94
N ASP A 126 -11.11 9.60 6.14
CA ASP A 126 -11.31 11.02 6.41
C ASP A 126 -9.99 11.79 6.27
N PHE A 127 -9.50 11.91 5.03
CA PHE A 127 -8.29 12.66 4.71
C PHE A 127 -8.63 13.89 3.86
N SER A 128 -8.61 15.07 4.50
CA SER A 128 -8.81 16.39 3.89
C SER A 128 -7.49 17.07 3.57
#